data_AF-A0A821W179-F1
#
_entry.id   AF-A0A821W179-F1
#
_cell.length_a   1.000
_cell.length_b   1.000
_cell.length_c   1.000
_cell.angle_alpha   90.00
_cell.angle_beta   90.00
_cell.angle_gamma   90.00
#
_symmetry.space_group_name_H-M   'P 1'
#
loop_
_entity.id
_entity.type
_entity.pdbx_description
1 polymer ?
#
loop_
_entity_poly.entity_id
_entity_poly.type
_entity_poly.pdbx_seq_one_letter_code
_entity_poly.pdbx_strand_id
1 'polypeptide(L)'
;MHPSQSVLLNILKHDPTLLEGYTQIENKVYRKGAPLDQYHKKLKIFWPESISKQLVHTYEQQLKSGTANKAVIRALCICMPRDSLIQLLIQYIPQQDVINWATIDEGNLNIQQNLAMNMHVARPQPGPEIVLDYAKGDYVPHTLPALYSIFYNLNWSQSQKFIPIMLLNRKVTLQKHGIRLAFMKLLPMEVKRILTEVLKENKNLTIRHVAFTLTFKVLCKQNNPARIQHLWPIMDNFLNDLTHEENNAIYDLLFQVENLPRSVQSQFFCKAYMFLKSHMTSKKDYYADMKYSFKNLIIYARENCNQLPPEFLKSILLEYIDELPNKVDKFDNSSKIELLSAFILCSYTKESISEKCQSVLIPFLQKCFKHWNDINTDVENKEIIDESMYFVRLCFHEFMNTFSKDTRQFISEKNTIVPTEAFEIIKNEFQKFIDTTCYYYLTLTMLQLNYTFLIIFESCKKDGDDWDKTCFRMLPGMAQAISDHLKDHCNKYFTHVYVLFERVLHTILTQYLTKSMILEFLKHLLNCEKFIPLYLVVIKLICYHSDESDEDKQIIKDLLGTISSHSSPEVQIHYYHCRNIQLKSITESMICDRIKQKYDKNVQVNF
;
A
#
# COMPACT_ATOMS: atom_id res chain seq x y z
N MET A 1 -38.26 -47.13 12.72
CA MET A 1 -37.62 -45.99 12.01
C MET A 1 -38.61 -44.84 11.97
N HIS A 2 -38.18 -43.63 12.33
CA HIS A 2 -39.02 -42.43 12.26
C HIS A 2 -39.03 -41.90 10.81
N PRO A 3 -40.15 -41.41 10.27
CA PRO A 3 -40.17 -40.91 8.90
C PRO A 3 -39.36 -39.62 8.79
N SER A 4 -38.49 -39.57 7.79
CA SER A 4 -37.80 -38.36 7.35
C SER A 4 -38.76 -37.44 6.60
N GLN A 5 -38.35 -36.18 6.39
CA GLN A 5 -39.08 -35.23 5.53
C GLN A 5 -39.36 -35.81 4.13
N SER A 6 -38.43 -36.59 3.56
CA SER A 6 -38.61 -37.26 2.27
C SER A 6 -39.74 -38.29 2.30
N VAL A 7 -39.91 -39.03 3.40
CA VAL A 7 -41.01 -39.98 3.56
C VAL A 7 -42.35 -39.24 3.64
N LEU A 8 -42.42 -38.15 4.42
CA LEU A 8 -43.64 -37.33 4.54
C LEU A 8 -44.02 -36.67 3.20
N LEU A 9 -43.03 -36.19 2.44
CA LEU A 9 -43.23 -35.65 1.10
C LEU A 9 -43.68 -36.72 0.08
N ASN A 10 -43.19 -37.95 0.22
CA ASN A 10 -43.58 -39.06 -0.64
C ASN A 10 -45.02 -39.48 -0.38
N ILE A 11 -45.43 -39.53 0.91
CA ILE A 11 -46.80 -39.81 1.31
C ILE A 11 -47.75 -38.75 0.72
N LEU A 12 -47.45 -37.46 0.88
CA LEU A 12 -48.21 -36.36 0.27
C LEU A 12 -48.38 -36.50 -1.25
N LYS A 13 -47.40 -37.08 -1.94
CA LYS A 13 -47.40 -37.22 -3.40
C LYS A 13 -48.30 -38.36 -3.87
N HIS A 14 -48.38 -39.46 -3.11
CA HIS A 14 -49.00 -40.71 -3.56
C HIS A 14 -50.38 -40.94 -2.98
N ASP A 15 -50.58 -40.63 -1.68
CA ASP A 15 -51.90 -40.72 -1.05
C ASP A 15 -51.97 -39.77 0.16
N PRO A 16 -52.54 -38.56 -0.02
CA PRO A 16 -52.72 -37.60 1.05
C PRO A 16 -53.61 -38.10 2.20
N THR A 17 -54.50 -39.08 1.97
CA THR A 17 -55.39 -39.60 3.03
C THR A 17 -54.63 -40.39 4.09
N LEU A 18 -53.46 -40.93 3.74
CA LEU A 18 -52.55 -41.57 4.69
C LEU A 18 -52.02 -40.60 5.75
N LEU A 19 -52.17 -39.28 5.60
CA LEU A 19 -51.72 -38.29 6.60
C LEU A 19 -52.60 -38.22 7.85
N GLU A 20 -53.85 -38.69 7.78
CA GLU A 20 -54.77 -38.68 8.93
C GLU A 20 -54.24 -39.52 10.11
N GLY A 21 -53.42 -40.54 9.84
CA GLY A 21 -52.71 -41.33 10.86
C GLY A 21 -51.36 -40.75 11.33
N TYR A 22 -50.82 -39.71 10.69
CA TYR A 22 -49.43 -39.26 10.88
C TYR A 22 -49.27 -37.93 11.64
N THR A 23 -50.34 -37.24 12.04
CA THR A 23 -50.27 -36.09 12.97
C THR A 23 -49.56 -36.45 14.29
N GLN A 24 -49.73 -37.69 14.77
CA GLN A 24 -49.00 -38.21 15.93
C GLN A 24 -47.50 -38.43 15.65
N ILE A 25 -47.13 -38.76 14.42
CA ILE A 25 -45.75 -39.02 13.99
C ILE A 25 -45.04 -37.70 13.72
N GLU A 26 -45.72 -36.71 13.12
CA GLU A 26 -45.23 -35.34 12.97
C GLU A 26 -44.94 -34.70 14.33
N ASN A 27 -45.84 -34.82 15.31
CA ASN A 27 -45.58 -34.38 16.70
C ASN A 27 -44.36 -35.09 17.34
N LYS A 28 -44.14 -36.37 17.05
CA LYS A 28 -42.94 -37.12 17.52
C LYS A 28 -41.65 -36.68 16.83
N VAL A 29 -41.70 -36.29 15.55
CA VAL A 29 -40.55 -35.76 14.78
C VAL A 29 -40.21 -34.34 15.24
N TYR A 30 -41.23 -33.51 15.53
CA TYR A 30 -41.07 -32.15 16.07
C TYR A 30 -40.50 -32.11 17.48
N ARG A 31 -40.85 -33.07 18.36
CA ARG A 31 -40.25 -33.23 19.69
C ARG A 31 -38.73 -33.47 19.63
N LYS A 32 -38.20 -33.94 18.50
CA LYS A 32 -36.77 -34.15 18.26
C LYS A 32 -36.08 -32.99 17.53
N GLY A 33 -36.80 -31.92 17.19
CA GLY A 33 -36.24 -30.69 16.62
C GLY A 33 -35.85 -30.74 15.13
N ALA A 34 -36.31 -31.74 14.37
CA ALA A 34 -35.99 -31.86 12.95
C ALA A 34 -36.77 -30.83 12.08
N PRO A 35 -36.11 -30.06 11.20
CA PRO A 35 -36.78 -29.08 10.34
C PRO A 35 -37.53 -29.77 9.19
N LEU A 36 -38.82 -29.48 9.06
CA LEU A 36 -39.72 -30.06 8.05
C LEU A 36 -40.16 -29.02 6.99
N ASP A 37 -39.39 -27.95 6.80
CA ASP A 37 -39.72 -26.78 5.97
C ASP A 37 -40.35 -27.06 4.59
N GLN A 38 -39.80 -27.98 3.78
CA GLN A 38 -40.33 -28.31 2.45
C GLN A 38 -41.71 -28.97 2.52
N TYR A 39 -41.93 -29.81 3.52
CA TYR A 39 -43.22 -30.48 3.77
C TYR A 39 -44.28 -29.42 4.14
N HIS A 40 -43.96 -28.52 5.08
CA HIS A 40 -44.85 -27.41 5.45
C HIS A 40 -45.15 -26.44 4.31
N LYS A 41 -44.15 -26.12 3.48
CA LYS A 41 -44.37 -25.30 2.29
C LYS A 41 -45.35 -25.96 1.32
N LYS A 42 -45.24 -27.27 1.09
CA LYS A 42 -46.18 -27.99 0.21
C LYS A 42 -47.58 -28.05 0.81
N LEU A 43 -47.69 -28.32 2.11
CA LEU A 43 -48.98 -28.32 2.80
C LEU A 43 -49.73 -27.01 2.66
N LYS A 44 -49.04 -25.88 2.88
CA LYS A 44 -49.62 -24.55 2.74
C LYS A 44 -50.12 -24.25 1.32
N ILE A 45 -49.43 -24.75 0.29
CA ILE A 45 -49.75 -24.46 -1.11
C ILE A 45 -50.89 -25.34 -1.61
N PHE A 46 -50.82 -26.65 -1.37
CA PHE A 46 -51.71 -27.62 -2.00
C PHE A 46 -52.89 -28.03 -1.10
N TRP A 47 -52.76 -27.90 0.23
CA TRP A 47 -53.80 -28.27 1.19
C TRP A 47 -54.05 -27.17 2.25
N PRO A 48 -54.29 -25.90 1.83
CA PRO A 48 -54.44 -24.78 2.75
C PRO A 48 -55.64 -24.93 3.70
N GLU A 49 -56.77 -25.43 3.22
CA GLU A 49 -58.04 -25.48 3.97
C GLU A 49 -58.26 -26.77 4.79
N SER A 50 -57.40 -27.79 4.63
CA SER A 50 -57.54 -29.08 5.30
C SER A 50 -56.40 -29.34 6.30
N ILE A 51 -55.38 -30.08 5.86
CA ILE A 51 -54.28 -30.55 6.72
C ILE A 51 -53.48 -29.37 7.26
N SER A 52 -53.19 -28.36 6.44
CA SER A 52 -52.46 -27.17 6.88
C SER A 52 -53.21 -26.40 7.98
N LYS A 53 -54.54 -26.25 7.85
CA LYS A 53 -55.38 -25.55 8.82
C LYS A 53 -55.45 -26.28 10.16
N GLN A 54 -55.59 -27.60 10.15
CA GLN A 54 -55.58 -28.42 11.38
C GLN A 54 -54.21 -28.38 12.09
N LEU A 55 -53.12 -28.42 11.33
CA LEU A 55 -51.77 -28.31 11.88
C LEU A 55 -51.51 -26.93 12.50
N VAL A 56 -51.90 -25.85 11.81
CA VAL A 56 -51.79 -24.49 12.35
C VAL A 56 -52.57 -24.39 13.66
N HIS A 57 -53.81 -24.90 13.72
CA HIS A 57 -54.61 -24.91 14.94
C HIS A 57 -53.92 -25.67 16.10
N THR A 58 -53.34 -26.84 15.80
CA THR A 58 -52.61 -27.64 16.78
C THR A 58 -51.38 -26.89 17.31
N TYR A 59 -50.62 -26.25 16.43
CA TYR A 59 -49.44 -25.47 16.82
C TYR A 59 -49.79 -24.20 17.58
N GLU A 60 -50.90 -23.53 17.26
CA GLU A 60 -51.43 -22.40 18.04
C GLU A 60 -51.83 -22.82 19.45
N GLN A 61 -52.48 -23.99 19.61
CA GLN A 61 -52.78 -24.54 20.93
C GLN A 61 -51.50 -24.84 21.73
N GLN A 62 -50.48 -25.41 21.08
CA GLN A 62 -49.18 -25.64 21.72
C GLN A 62 -48.51 -24.34 22.14
N LEU A 63 -48.60 -23.28 21.31
CA LEU A 63 -48.10 -21.95 21.65
C LEU A 63 -48.82 -21.36 22.87
N LYS A 64 -50.16 -21.42 22.89
CA LYS A 64 -50.99 -20.92 24.00
C LYS A 64 -50.79 -21.69 25.31
N SER A 65 -50.50 -22.99 25.21
CA SER A 65 -50.25 -23.87 26.37
C SER A 65 -48.82 -23.77 26.93
N GLY A 66 -47.92 -23.01 26.31
CA GLY A 66 -46.51 -22.92 26.71
C GLY A 66 -45.64 -24.14 26.34
N THR A 67 -46.17 -25.09 25.56
CA THR A 67 -45.46 -26.32 25.15
C THR A 67 -44.78 -26.21 23.78
N ALA A 68 -44.90 -25.06 23.10
CA ALA A 68 -44.31 -24.85 21.78
C ALA A 68 -42.78 -24.77 21.84
N ASN A 69 -42.12 -25.59 21.02
CA ASN A 69 -40.68 -25.53 20.82
C ASN A 69 -40.32 -24.65 19.60
N LYS A 70 -39.02 -24.38 19.40
CA LYS A 70 -38.48 -23.61 18.27
C LYS A 70 -39.00 -24.09 16.91
N ALA A 71 -39.14 -25.40 16.73
CA ALA A 71 -39.56 -25.98 15.48
C ALA A 71 -41.06 -25.73 15.23
N VAL A 72 -41.91 -25.79 16.26
CA VAL A 72 -43.34 -25.42 16.19
C VAL A 72 -43.49 -23.95 15.78
N ILE A 73 -42.73 -23.04 16.39
CA ILE A 73 -42.78 -21.60 16.05
C ILE A 73 -42.34 -21.36 14.60
N ARG A 74 -41.28 -22.05 14.15
CA ARG A 74 -40.87 -22.00 12.73
C ARG A 74 -41.95 -22.54 11.79
N ALA A 75 -42.62 -23.63 12.16
CA ALA A 75 -43.72 -24.21 11.40
C ALA A 75 -44.90 -23.24 11.27
N LEU A 76 -45.25 -22.55 12.36
CA LEU A 76 -46.25 -21.48 12.35
C LEU A 76 -45.88 -20.38 11.35
N CYS A 77 -44.63 -19.90 11.36
CA CYS A 77 -44.17 -18.90 10.39
C CYS A 77 -44.28 -19.38 8.93
N ILE A 78 -44.15 -20.69 8.66
CA ILE A 78 -44.26 -21.26 7.31
C ILE A 78 -45.72 -21.44 6.91
N CYS A 79 -46.51 -22.16 7.72
CA CYS A 79 -47.84 -22.67 7.38
C CYS A 79 -48.97 -21.67 7.56
N MET A 80 -48.86 -20.76 8.52
CA MET A 80 -49.96 -19.88 8.89
C MET A 80 -50.37 -18.96 7.71
N PRO A 81 -51.68 -18.72 7.51
CA PRO A 81 -52.15 -17.69 6.60
C PRO A 81 -51.56 -16.32 6.95
N ARG A 82 -51.40 -15.45 5.94
CA ARG A 82 -50.67 -14.18 6.10
C ARG A 82 -51.25 -13.31 7.21
N ASP A 83 -52.57 -13.08 7.21
CA ASP A 83 -53.20 -12.14 8.14
C ASP A 83 -53.13 -12.65 9.57
N SER A 84 -53.36 -13.97 9.77
CA SER A 84 -53.18 -14.63 11.06
C SER A 84 -51.74 -14.55 11.56
N LEU A 85 -50.76 -14.73 10.68
CA LEU A 85 -49.34 -14.62 11.04
C LEU A 85 -48.99 -13.19 11.43
N ILE A 86 -49.52 -12.18 10.73
CA ILE A 86 -49.31 -10.78 11.08
C ILE A 86 -49.89 -10.47 12.46
N GLN A 87 -51.11 -10.93 12.75
CA GLN A 87 -51.73 -10.77 14.07
C GLN A 87 -50.89 -11.43 15.18
N LEU A 88 -50.39 -12.64 14.93
CA LEU A 88 -49.50 -13.33 15.85
C LEU A 88 -48.21 -12.55 16.08
N LEU A 89 -47.58 -12.05 15.03
CA LEU A 89 -46.36 -11.26 15.13
C LEU A 89 -46.60 -9.97 15.92
N ILE A 90 -47.73 -9.29 15.70
CA ILE A 90 -48.10 -8.06 16.44
C ILE A 90 -48.32 -8.35 17.92
N GLN A 91 -49.01 -9.46 18.25
CA GLN A 91 -49.29 -9.86 19.62
C GLN A 91 -48.01 -10.04 20.45
N TYR A 92 -46.96 -10.58 19.85
CA TYR A 92 -45.69 -10.89 20.53
C TYR A 92 -44.59 -9.85 20.27
N ILE A 93 -44.91 -8.63 19.82
CA ILE A 93 -43.88 -7.59 19.68
C ILE A 93 -43.20 -7.33 21.04
N PRO A 94 -41.86 -7.31 21.09
CA PRO A 94 -41.13 -6.90 22.29
C PRO A 94 -41.52 -5.48 22.72
N GLN A 95 -41.96 -5.33 23.96
CA GLN A 95 -42.39 -4.03 24.50
C GLN A 95 -41.23 -3.17 25.01
N GLN A 96 -40.10 -3.81 25.34
CA GLN A 96 -38.91 -3.15 25.89
C GLN A 96 -37.67 -3.51 25.06
N ASP A 97 -36.73 -2.55 24.99
CA ASP A 97 -35.48 -2.68 24.24
C ASP A 97 -34.38 -3.46 25.00
N VAL A 98 -34.56 -3.70 26.30
CA VAL A 98 -33.60 -4.41 27.15
C VAL A 98 -34.31 -5.57 27.80
N ILE A 99 -33.70 -6.76 27.76
CA ILE A 99 -34.26 -7.93 28.44
C ILE A 99 -33.97 -7.81 29.93
N ASN A 100 -35.02 -7.65 30.73
CA ASN A 100 -34.90 -7.71 32.19
C ASN A 100 -34.95 -9.16 32.68
N TRP A 101 -33.78 -9.78 32.81
CA TRP A 101 -33.64 -11.16 33.28
C TRP A 101 -34.24 -11.43 34.67
N ALA A 102 -34.43 -10.40 35.51
CA ALA A 102 -34.98 -10.58 36.85
C ALA A 102 -36.51 -10.77 36.89
N THR A 103 -37.22 -10.31 35.84
CA THR A 103 -38.70 -10.28 35.84
C THR A 103 -39.32 -10.87 34.58
N ILE A 104 -38.53 -11.48 33.69
CA ILE A 104 -39.01 -11.92 32.39
C ILE A 104 -39.71 -13.27 32.45
N ASP A 105 -40.81 -13.39 31.71
CA ASP A 105 -41.42 -14.67 31.35
C ASP A 105 -40.56 -15.36 30.27
N GLU A 106 -39.84 -16.42 30.67
CA GLU A 106 -38.97 -17.20 29.77
C GLU A 106 -39.73 -17.78 28.57
N GLY A 107 -40.99 -18.17 28.76
CA GLY A 107 -41.84 -18.72 27.70
C GLY A 107 -42.13 -17.65 26.64
N ASN A 108 -42.52 -16.46 27.09
CA ASN A 108 -42.77 -15.33 26.20
C ASN A 108 -41.48 -14.89 25.47
N LEU A 109 -40.35 -14.79 26.17
CA LEU A 109 -39.06 -14.45 25.57
C LEU A 109 -38.67 -15.46 24.48
N ASN A 110 -38.82 -16.75 24.75
CA ASN A 110 -38.53 -17.80 23.78
C ASN A 110 -39.43 -17.70 22.54
N ILE A 111 -40.71 -17.34 22.70
CA ILE A 111 -41.60 -17.09 21.57
C ILE A 111 -41.10 -15.90 20.74
N GLN A 112 -40.82 -14.77 21.39
CA GLN A 112 -40.35 -13.55 20.75
C GLN A 112 -39.06 -13.77 19.95
N GLN A 113 -38.06 -14.41 20.54
CA GLN A 113 -36.78 -14.71 19.89
C GLN A 113 -36.96 -15.64 18.68
N ASN A 114 -37.76 -16.70 18.82
CA ASN A 114 -37.96 -17.64 17.72
C ASN A 114 -38.84 -17.07 16.60
N LEU A 115 -39.82 -16.22 16.90
CA LEU A 115 -40.55 -15.48 15.88
C LEU A 115 -39.60 -14.54 15.12
N ALA A 116 -38.80 -13.75 15.84
CA ALA A 116 -37.77 -12.87 15.26
C ALA A 116 -36.83 -13.59 14.29
N MET A 117 -36.33 -14.77 14.70
CA MET A 117 -35.43 -15.58 13.88
C MET A 117 -36.08 -16.16 12.63
N ASN A 118 -37.38 -16.46 12.67
CA ASN A 118 -38.06 -17.22 11.62
C ASN A 118 -38.98 -16.39 10.72
N MET A 119 -39.19 -15.09 10.97
CA MET A 119 -39.99 -14.21 10.08
C MET A 119 -39.59 -14.32 8.58
N HIS A 120 -38.30 -14.50 8.29
CA HIS A 120 -37.79 -14.60 6.91
C HIS A 120 -38.29 -15.83 6.13
N VAL A 121 -38.72 -16.90 6.81
CA VAL A 121 -39.20 -18.13 6.14
C VAL A 121 -40.66 -18.04 5.71
N ALA A 122 -41.40 -17.07 6.23
CA ALA A 122 -42.80 -16.84 5.89
C ALA A 122 -42.97 -16.49 4.41
N ARG A 123 -44.07 -16.96 3.81
CA ARG A 123 -44.45 -16.64 2.43
C ARG A 123 -45.96 -16.36 2.38
N PRO A 124 -46.40 -15.14 1.97
CA PRO A 124 -45.59 -13.93 1.77
C PRO A 124 -44.81 -13.52 3.04
N GLN A 125 -43.68 -12.83 2.86
CA GLN A 125 -42.89 -12.33 4.00
C GLN A 125 -43.64 -11.19 4.72
N PRO A 126 -43.45 -11.02 6.04
CA PRO A 126 -43.98 -9.86 6.76
C PRO A 126 -43.35 -8.56 6.22
N GLY A 127 -44.09 -7.46 6.37
CA GLY A 127 -43.62 -6.14 5.95
C GLY A 127 -42.42 -5.65 6.77
N PRO A 128 -41.61 -4.73 6.23
CA PRO A 128 -40.45 -4.18 6.94
C PRO A 128 -40.80 -3.54 8.28
N GLU A 129 -41.98 -2.95 8.41
CA GLU A 129 -42.50 -2.39 9.66
C GLU A 129 -42.43 -3.41 10.81
N ILE A 130 -42.99 -4.60 10.59
CA ILE A 130 -43.05 -5.66 11.61
C ILE A 130 -41.64 -6.13 11.99
N VAL A 131 -40.74 -6.24 11.01
CA VAL A 131 -39.35 -6.64 11.29
C VAL A 131 -38.65 -5.60 12.15
N LEU A 132 -38.86 -4.31 11.87
CA LEU A 132 -38.29 -3.22 12.65
C LEU A 132 -38.86 -3.15 14.07
N ASP A 133 -40.10 -3.57 14.27
CA ASP A 133 -40.70 -3.65 15.61
C ASP A 133 -40.02 -4.69 16.49
N TYR A 134 -39.53 -5.79 15.91
CA TYR A 134 -38.70 -6.78 16.61
C TYR A 134 -37.22 -6.40 16.66
N ALA A 135 -36.73 -5.56 15.73
CA ALA A 135 -35.33 -5.16 15.66
C ALA A 135 -34.97 -4.08 16.69
N LYS A 136 -35.41 -4.26 17.93
CA LYS A 136 -35.21 -3.35 19.04
C LYS A 136 -34.28 -3.98 20.07
N GLY A 137 -33.28 -3.21 20.47
CA GLY A 137 -32.29 -3.56 21.45
C GLY A 137 -31.75 -4.99 21.48
N ASP A 138 -32.00 -5.74 22.56
CA ASP A 138 -31.39 -7.06 22.76
C ASP A 138 -31.97 -8.14 21.83
N TYR A 139 -33.06 -7.84 21.12
CA TYR A 139 -33.69 -8.73 20.14
C TYR A 139 -33.06 -8.60 18.74
N VAL A 140 -32.19 -7.61 18.51
CA VAL A 140 -31.54 -7.38 17.20
C VAL A 140 -30.79 -8.60 16.66
N PRO A 141 -29.96 -9.34 17.44
CA PRO A 141 -29.27 -10.53 16.93
C PRO A 141 -30.23 -11.60 16.38
N HIS A 142 -31.40 -11.74 16.99
CA HIS A 142 -32.43 -12.70 16.59
C HIS A 142 -33.15 -12.27 15.30
N THR A 143 -33.27 -10.96 15.04
CA THR A 143 -33.93 -10.45 13.83
C THR A 143 -33.02 -10.39 12.61
N LEU A 144 -31.71 -10.59 12.74
CA LEU A 144 -30.76 -10.50 11.61
C LEU A 144 -31.17 -11.29 10.36
N PRO A 145 -31.63 -12.56 10.44
CA PRO A 145 -32.08 -13.29 9.25
C PRO A 145 -33.25 -12.62 8.53
N ALA A 146 -34.21 -12.07 9.30
CA ALA A 146 -35.35 -11.33 8.79
C ALA A 146 -34.94 -9.99 8.19
N LEU A 147 -34.07 -9.24 8.87
CA LEU A 147 -33.50 -8.00 8.36
C LEU A 147 -32.80 -8.24 7.02
N TYR A 148 -31.87 -9.20 6.92
CA TYR A 148 -31.19 -9.50 5.67
C TYR A 148 -32.16 -9.92 4.56
N SER A 149 -33.05 -10.89 4.82
CA SER A 149 -33.91 -11.42 3.76
C SER A 149 -34.95 -10.41 3.27
N ILE A 150 -35.54 -9.63 4.16
CA ILE A 150 -36.65 -8.74 3.82
C ILE A 150 -36.11 -7.41 3.30
N PHE A 151 -35.05 -6.86 3.91
CA PHE A 151 -34.47 -5.59 3.46
C PHE A 151 -33.69 -5.72 2.15
N TYR A 152 -33.13 -6.89 1.85
CA TYR A 152 -32.51 -7.13 0.54
C TYR A 152 -33.53 -7.15 -0.60
N ASN A 153 -34.81 -7.42 -0.32
CA ASN A 153 -35.87 -7.45 -1.31
C ASN A 153 -36.65 -6.13 -1.44
N LEU A 154 -36.25 -5.07 -0.73
CA LEU A 154 -36.92 -3.78 -0.86
C LEU A 154 -36.72 -3.21 -2.25
N ASN A 155 -37.81 -2.67 -2.79
CA ASN A 155 -37.74 -1.80 -3.95
C ASN A 155 -37.17 -0.42 -3.55
N TRP A 156 -36.89 0.43 -4.54
CA TRP A 156 -36.25 1.72 -4.30
C TRP A 156 -37.10 2.65 -3.41
N SER A 157 -38.41 2.77 -3.65
CA SER A 157 -39.31 3.59 -2.84
C SER A 157 -39.36 3.14 -1.37
N GLN A 158 -39.43 1.83 -1.14
CA GLN A 158 -39.37 1.25 0.20
C GLN A 158 -38.01 1.48 0.86
N SER A 159 -36.92 1.38 0.10
CA SER A 159 -35.56 1.63 0.61
C SER A 159 -35.42 3.06 1.12
N GLN A 160 -35.93 4.05 0.37
CA GLN A 160 -35.96 5.45 0.81
C GLN A 160 -36.79 5.67 2.09
N LYS A 161 -37.87 4.91 2.28
CA LYS A 161 -38.71 4.99 3.48
C LYS A 161 -38.05 4.38 4.70
N PHE A 162 -37.53 3.14 4.60
CA PHE A 162 -37.14 2.37 5.79
C PHE A 162 -35.67 2.49 6.18
N ILE A 163 -34.75 2.75 5.24
CA ILE A 163 -33.33 2.90 5.57
C ILE A 163 -33.09 4.07 6.54
N PRO A 164 -33.67 5.27 6.35
CA PRO A 164 -33.55 6.35 7.33
C PRO A 164 -34.05 5.95 8.73
N ILE A 165 -35.15 5.18 8.82
CA ILE A 165 -35.72 4.72 10.11
C ILE A 165 -34.75 3.79 10.86
N MET A 166 -33.97 2.98 10.14
CA MET A 166 -32.94 2.13 10.76
C MET A 166 -31.73 2.91 11.27
N LEU A 167 -31.51 4.09 10.70
CA LEU A 167 -30.30 4.88 10.89
C LEU A 167 -30.48 5.96 11.96
N LEU A 168 -31.65 6.58 12.03
CA LEU A 168 -31.98 7.64 12.98
C LEU A 168 -32.58 7.05 14.26
N ASN A 169 -32.08 7.46 15.43
CA ASN A 169 -32.64 7.13 16.75
C ASN A 169 -32.78 5.62 17.07
N ARG A 170 -31.85 4.78 16.60
CA ARG A 170 -31.80 3.32 16.87
C ARG A 170 -30.46 2.88 17.46
N LYS A 171 -30.43 1.71 18.12
CA LYS A 171 -29.18 1.16 18.68
C LYS A 171 -28.13 0.93 17.58
N VAL A 172 -26.86 1.05 17.97
CA VAL A 172 -25.67 0.97 17.10
C VAL A 172 -25.70 -0.23 16.14
N THR A 173 -26.10 -1.42 16.58
CA THR A 173 -26.13 -2.63 15.74
C THR A 173 -27.06 -2.49 14.53
N LEU A 174 -28.25 -1.90 14.72
CA LEU A 174 -29.21 -1.69 13.64
C LEU A 174 -28.72 -0.58 12.69
N GLN A 175 -28.12 0.47 13.23
CA GLN A 175 -27.51 1.54 12.42
C GLN A 175 -26.40 1.00 11.51
N LYS A 176 -25.52 0.12 12.01
CA LYS A 176 -24.50 -0.54 11.15
C LYS A 176 -25.13 -1.28 9.97
N HIS A 177 -26.26 -1.96 10.19
CA HIS A 177 -26.97 -2.65 9.14
C HIS A 177 -27.64 -1.67 8.17
N GLY A 178 -28.26 -0.61 8.68
CA GLY A 178 -28.80 0.48 7.88
C GLY A 178 -27.77 1.13 6.96
N ILE A 179 -26.53 1.34 7.45
CA ILE A 179 -25.44 1.90 6.64
C ILE A 179 -25.09 0.96 5.48
N ARG A 180 -24.95 -0.33 5.76
CA ARG A 180 -24.67 -1.35 4.72
C ARG A 180 -25.77 -1.36 3.65
N LEU A 181 -27.03 -1.31 4.07
CA LEU A 181 -28.16 -1.26 3.15
C LEU A 181 -28.20 0.04 2.34
N ALA A 182 -27.88 1.18 2.95
CA ALA A 182 -27.82 2.46 2.25
C ALA A 182 -26.86 2.38 1.06
N PHE A 183 -25.64 1.88 1.25
CA PHE A 183 -24.66 1.70 0.17
C PHE A 183 -25.07 0.66 -0.88
N MET A 184 -25.92 -0.31 -0.52
CA MET A 184 -26.40 -1.35 -1.45
C MET A 184 -27.61 -0.92 -2.28
N LYS A 185 -28.49 -0.07 -1.74
CA LYS A 185 -29.83 0.17 -2.28
C LYS A 185 -30.08 1.61 -2.74
N LEU A 186 -29.33 2.58 -2.20
CA LEU A 186 -29.53 3.99 -2.49
C LEU A 186 -28.49 4.52 -3.48
N LEU A 187 -28.84 5.61 -4.15
CA LEU A 187 -27.94 6.35 -5.02
C LEU A 187 -26.90 7.12 -4.17
N PRO A 188 -25.70 7.41 -4.71
CA PRO A 188 -24.65 8.11 -3.97
C PRO A 188 -25.07 9.43 -3.33
N MET A 189 -25.93 10.23 -3.99
CA MET A 189 -26.45 11.48 -3.42
C MET A 189 -27.33 11.25 -2.19
N GLU A 190 -28.13 10.19 -2.21
CA GLU A 190 -29.01 9.82 -1.10
C GLU A 190 -28.20 9.27 0.07
N VAL A 191 -27.19 8.45 -0.21
CA VAL A 191 -26.23 7.97 0.79
C VAL A 191 -25.51 9.14 1.45
N LYS A 192 -25.03 10.12 0.66
CA LYS A 192 -24.41 11.34 1.19
C LYS A 192 -25.34 12.06 2.16
N ARG A 193 -26.58 12.33 1.74
CA ARG A 193 -27.57 13.04 2.57
C ARG A 193 -27.78 12.33 3.91
N ILE A 194 -28.12 11.04 3.85
CA ILE A 194 -28.47 10.26 5.04
C ILE A 194 -27.27 10.07 5.97
N LEU A 195 -26.07 9.75 5.45
CA LEU A 195 -24.89 9.60 6.31
C LEU A 195 -24.50 10.92 6.98
N THR A 196 -24.65 12.05 6.28
CA THR A 196 -24.38 13.36 6.89
C THR A 196 -25.33 13.64 8.06
N GLU A 197 -26.62 13.30 7.92
CA GLU A 197 -27.61 13.40 9.02
C GLU A 197 -27.22 12.48 10.20
N VAL A 198 -26.93 11.21 9.94
CA VAL A 198 -26.55 10.22 10.97
C VAL A 198 -25.30 10.65 11.74
N LEU A 199 -24.28 11.15 11.05
CA LEU A 199 -23.00 11.51 11.67
C LEU A 199 -23.07 12.81 12.47
N LYS A 200 -23.97 13.73 12.11
CA LYS A 200 -24.24 14.94 12.91
C LYS A 200 -24.81 14.59 14.28
N GLU A 201 -25.71 13.61 14.31
CA GLU A 201 -26.41 13.22 15.54
C GLU A 201 -25.65 12.16 16.35
N ASN A 202 -24.73 11.41 15.73
CA ASN A 202 -24.12 10.22 16.32
C ASN A 202 -22.59 10.26 16.32
N LYS A 203 -22.01 10.42 17.52
CA LYS A 203 -20.56 10.41 17.76
C LYS A 203 -19.98 9.02 18.04
N ASN A 204 -20.75 7.93 17.84
CA ASN A 204 -20.27 6.59 18.15
C ASN A 204 -19.15 6.15 17.20
N LEU A 205 -17.98 5.86 17.76
CA LEU A 205 -16.78 5.44 17.03
C LEU A 205 -17.01 4.21 16.14
N THR A 206 -17.90 3.28 16.53
CA THR A 206 -18.14 2.08 15.74
C THR A 206 -19.03 2.35 14.53
N ILE A 207 -19.97 3.29 14.63
CA ILE A 207 -20.77 3.76 13.49
C ILE A 207 -19.87 4.49 12.50
N ARG A 208 -19.04 5.40 13.01
CA ARG A 208 -18.06 6.14 12.24
C ARG A 208 -17.09 5.20 11.50
N HIS A 209 -16.54 4.19 12.19
CA HIS A 209 -15.72 3.15 11.57
C HIS A 209 -16.42 2.39 10.42
N VAL A 210 -17.66 1.94 10.63
CA VAL A 210 -18.40 1.21 9.58
C VAL A 210 -18.68 2.11 8.38
N ALA A 211 -19.09 3.37 8.62
CA ALA A 211 -19.37 4.33 7.57
C ALA A 211 -18.11 4.72 6.80
N PHE A 212 -16.99 4.99 7.48
CA PHE A 212 -15.68 5.25 6.86
C PHE A 212 -15.25 4.10 5.96
N THR A 213 -15.22 2.88 6.52
CA THR A 213 -14.75 1.67 5.83
C THR A 213 -15.57 1.39 4.57
N LEU A 214 -16.91 1.54 4.64
CA LEU A 214 -17.77 1.33 3.48
C LEU A 214 -17.62 2.44 2.45
N THR A 215 -17.52 3.71 2.88
CA THR A 215 -17.29 4.83 1.97
C THR A 215 -15.99 4.62 1.20
N PHE A 216 -14.89 4.27 1.89
CA PHE A 216 -13.61 3.96 1.28
C PHE A 216 -13.71 2.82 0.27
N LYS A 217 -14.23 1.65 0.70
CA LYS A 217 -14.35 0.46 -0.17
C LYS A 217 -15.23 0.69 -1.40
N VAL A 218 -16.30 1.47 -1.27
CA VAL A 218 -17.17 1.79 -2.40
C VAL A 218 -16.46 2.76 -3.34
N LEU A 219 -15.74 3.76 -2.80
CA LEU A 219 -14.96 4.72 -3.58
C LEU A 219 -13.84 4.03 -4.38
N CYS A 220 -13.11 3.09 -3.79
CA CYS A 220 -12.09 2.27 -4.48
C CYS A 220 -12.65 1.48 -5.68
N LYS A 221 -13.95 1.17 -5.68
CA LYS A 221 -14.62 0.42 -6.76
C LYS A 221 -15.28 1.32 -7.81
N GLN A 222 -15.23 2.65 -7.65
CA GLN A 222 -15.87 3.57 -8.59
C GLN A 222 -14.90 4.01 -9.68
N ASN A 223 -15.32 3.84 -10.94
CA ASN A 223 -14.66 4.44 -12.10
C ASN A 223 -15.45 5.60 -12.72
N ASN A 224 -16.71 5.80 -12.28
CA ASN A 224 -17.58 6.84 -12.81
C ASN A 224 -17.32 8.20 -12.12
N PRO A 225 -16.87 9.24 -12.85
CA PRO A 225 -16.54 10.54 -12.26
C PRO A 225 -17.67 11.20 -11.47
N ALA A 226 -18.91 11.13 -11.96
CA ALA A 226 -20.06 11.72 -11.28
C ALA A 226 -20.34 11.03 -9.94
N ARG A 227 -20.18 9.70 -9.86
CA ARG A 227 -20.32 8.96 -8.60
C ARG A 227 -19.21 9.28 -7.61
N ILE A 228 -17.97 9.42 -8.10
CA ILE A 228 -16.83 9.84 -7.29
C ILE A 228 -17.10 11.23 -6.68
N GLN A 229 -17.60 12.18 -7.49
CA GLN A 229 -17.93 13.54 -7.03
C GLN A 229 -18.98 13.56 -5.91
N HIS A 230 -19.89 12.60 -5.86
CA HIS A 230 -20.89 12.51 -4.79
C HIS A 230 -20.39 11.78 -3.53
N LEU A 231 -19.52 10.77 -3.69
CA LEU A 231 -18.98 10.01 -2.56
C LEU A 231 -17.78 10.69 -1.89
N TRP A 232 -16.95 11.39 -2.67
CA TRP A 232 -15.76 12.07 -2.17
C TRP A 232 -16.06 13.03 -1.01
N PRO A 233 -17.08 13.90 -1.07
CA PRO A 233 -17.40 14.78 0.06
C PRO A 233 -17.71 14.05 1.37
N ILE A 234 -18.21 12.81 1.31
CA ILE A 234 -18.44 12.00 2.52
C ILE A 234 -17.08 11.60 3.12
N MET A 235 -16.17 11.11 2.26
CA MET A 235 -14.81 10.77 2.67
C MET A 235 -14.05 11.99 3.20
N ASP A 236 -14.16 13.11 2.49
CA ASP A 236 -13.51 14.37 2.85
C ASP A 236 -13.93 14.86 4.24
N ASN A 237 -15.23 14.80 4.54
CA ASN A 237 -15.76 15.12 5.87
C ASN A 237 -15.18 14.18 6.94
N PHE A 238 -15.09 12.88 6.66
CA PHE A 238 -14.46 11.97 7.62
C PHE A 238 -13.02 12.35 7.91
N LEU A 239 -12.23 12.63 6.87
CA LEU A 239 -10.81 13.00 6.99
C LEU A 239 -10.63 14.30 7.78
N ASN A 240 -11.52 15.29 7.62
CA ASN A 240 -11.47 16.54 8.38
C ASN A 240 -11.81 16.34 9.87
N ASP A 241 -12.65 15.35 10.18
CA ASP A 241 -13.15 15.08 11.52
C ASP A 241 -12.44 13.91 12.22
N LEU A 242 -11.28 13.44 11.71
CA LEU A 242 -10.52 12.34 12.32
C LEU A 242 -9.98 12.72 13.70
N THR A 243 -10.08 11.80 14.66
CA THR A 243 -9.52 11.96 16.02
C THR A 243 -8.50 10.87 16.34
N HIS A 244 -7.76 10.99 17.45
CA HIS A 244 -6.78 9.96 17.87
C HIS A 244 -7.40 8.74 18.56
N GLU A 245 -8.73 8.72 18.70
CA GLU A 245 -9.53 7.66 19.33
C GLU A 245 -10.24 6.77 18.30
N GLU A 246 -9.86 6.88 17.03
CA GLU A 246 -10.45 6.12 15.95
C GLU A 246 -10.11 4.63 16.06
N ASN A 247 -10.92 3.80 15.38
CA ASN A 247 -10.64 2.38 15.27
C ASN A 247 -9.38 2.13 14.43
N ASN A 248 -8.48 1.24 14.87
CA ASN A 248 -7.22 0.92 14.18
C ASN A 248 -7.40 0.59 12.68
N ALA A 249 -8.50 -0.06 12.31
CA ALA A 249 -8.77 -0.38 10.91
C ALA A 249 -9.00 0.86 10.03
N ILE A 250 -9.34 2.03 10.59
CA ILE A 250 -9.35 3.30 9.85
C ILE A 250 -7.92 3.69 9.50
N TYR A 251 -6.99 3.60 10.45
CA TYR A 251 -5.59 3.94 10.21
C TYR A 251 -4.97 3.06 9.13
N ASP A 252 -5.25 1.75 9.13
CA ASP A 252 -4.80 0.84 8.07
C ASP A 252 -5.28 1.28 6.67
N LEU A 253 -6.48 1.83 6.56
CA LEU A 253 -7.03 2.33 5.30
C LEU A 253 -6.42 3.66 4.87
N LEU A 254 -5.95 4.50 5.81
CA LEU A 254 -5.28 5.77 5.48
C LEU A 254 -3.97 5.55 4.72
N PHE A 255 -3.33 4.39 4.87
CA PHE A 255 -2.14 4.01 4.10
C PHE A 255 -2.46 3.51 2.68
N GLN A 256 -3.72 3.19 2.36
CA GLN A 256 -4.11 2.56 1.10
C GLN A 256 -4.47 3.56 -0.01
N VAL A 257 -3.67 4.60 -0.18
CA VAL A 257 -3.95 5.71 -1.11
C VAL A 257 -4.08 5.22 -2.56
N GLU A 258 -3.22 4.29 -2.99
CA GLU A 258 -3.20 3.73 -4.34
C GLU A 258 -4.52 3.09 -4.78
N ASN A 259 -5.29 2.56 -3.83
CA ASN A 259 -6.56 1.89 -4.09
C ASN A 259 -7.69 2.86 -4.47
N LEU A 260 -7.48 4.17 -4.31
CA LEU A 260 -8.49 5.18 -4.61
C LEU A 260 -8.45 5.62 -6.08
N PRO A 261 -9.55 6.16 -6.63
CA PRO A 261 -9.55 6.75 -7.96
C PRO A 261 -8.55 7.92 -8.06
N ARG A 262 -7.79 8.00 -9.17
CA ARG A 262 -6.75 9.02 -9.41
C ARG A 262 -7.22 10.46 -9.12
N SER A 263 -8.47 10.79 -9.43
CA SER A 263 -9.03 12.13 -9.25
C SER A 263 -9.10 12.60 -7.79
N VAL A 264 -9.01 11.70 -6.81
CA VAL A 264 -9.11 12.03 -5.37
C VAL A 264 -7.88 11.61 -4.56
N GLN A 265 -6.98 10.81 -5.15
CA GLN A 265 -5.77 10.31 -4.49
C GLN A 265 -4.93 11.41 -3.84
N SER A 266 -4.70 12.52 -4.57
CA SER A 266 -3.89 13.64 -4.10
C SER A 266 -4.48 14.31 -2.85
N GLN A 267 -5.79 14.60 -2.86
CA GLN A 267 -6.46 15.22 -1.71
C GLN A 267 -6.54 14.26 -0.51
N PHE A 268 -6.79 12.98 -0.76
CA PHE A 268 -6.79 11.96 0.28
C PHE A 268 -5.42 11.83 0.93
N PHE A 269 -4.36 11.74 0.12
CA PHE A 269 -2.97 11.65 0.57
C PHE A 269 -2.63 12.79 1.53
N CYS A 270 -2.88 14.05 1.11
CA CYS A 270 -2.52 15.21 1.93
C CYS A 270 -3.18 15.17 3.32
N LYS A 271 -4.49 14.86 3.37
CA LYS A 271 -5.24 14.82 4.64
C LYS A 271 -4.83 13.62 5.50
N ALA A 272 -4.70 12.44 4.89
CA ALA A 272 -4.27 11.23 5.59
C ALA A 272 -2.86 11.41 6.18
N TYR A 273 -1.92 11.95 5.40
CA TYR A 273 -0.56 12.22 5.85
C TYR A 273 -0.52 13.19 7.05
N MET A 274 -1.21 14.33 6.94
CA MET A 274 -1.25 15.32 8.03
C MET A 274 -1.80 14.73 9.32
N PHE A 275 -2.90 13.97 9.23
CA PHE A 275 -3.50 13.32 10.38
C PHE A 275 -2.59 12.25 10.99
N LEU A 276 -2.06 11.32 10.18
CA LEU A 276 -1.20 10.24 10.65
C LEU A 276 0.08 10.77 11.30
N LYS A 277 0.67 11.81 10.71
CA LYS A 277 1.83 12.49 11.26
C LYS A 277 1.55 13.11 12.62
N SER A 278 0.47 13.88 12.75
CA SER A 278 0.03 14.45 14.02
C SER A 278 -0.22 13.36 15.06
N HIS A 279 -0.81 12.24 14.66
CA HIS A 279 -1.06 11.11 15.54
C HIS A 279 0.22 10.49 16.08
N MET A 280 1.23 10.28 15.23
CA MET A 280 2.54 9.75 15.62
C MET A 280 3.25 10.64 16.64
N THR A 281 3.16 11.95 16.51
CA THR A 281 3.73 12.89 17.50
C THR A 281 3.02 12.77 18.86
N SER A 282 1.72 12.47 18.86
CA SER A 282 0.91 12.37 20.09
C SER A 282 1.06 11.04 20.84
N LYS A 283 1.32 9.92 20.14
CA LYS A 283 1.42 8.56 20.72
C LYS A 283 2.73 7.90 20.31
N LYS A 284 3.77 8.03 21.14
CA LYS A 284 5.12 7.50 20.85
C LYS A 284 5.15 5.99 20.60
N ASP A 285 4.35 5.21 21.33
CA ASP A 285 4.31 3.74 21.15
C ASP A 285 3.72 3.35 19.80
N TYR A 286 2.77 4.13 19.28
CA TYR A 286 2.16 3.90 17.96
C TYR A 286 3.15 4.14 16.81
N TYR A 287 4.13 5.04 16.99
CA TYR A 287 5.16 5.31 15.99
C TYR A 287 6.03 4.08 15.73
N ALA A 288 6.41 3.34 16.78
CA ALA A 288 7.25 2.15 16.65
C ALA A 288 6.59 1.07 15.78
N ASP A 289 5.28 0.86 15.95
CA ASP A 289 4.52 -0.17 15.24
C ASP A 289 4.20 0.21 13.78
N MET A 290 3.99 1.50 13.49
CA MET A 290 3.52 1.97 12.18
C MET A 290 4.58 2.63 11.30
N LYS A 291 5.83 2.67 11.74
CA LYS A 291 6.95 3.28 11.02
C LYS A 291 7.09 2.77 9.58
N TYR A 292 6.94 1.46 9.36
CA TYR A 292 7.03 0.88 8.02
C TYR A 292 5.87 1.34 7.12
N SER A 293 4.65 1.41 7.65
CA SER A 293 3.49 1.90 6.93
C SER A 293 3.63 3.39 6.57
N PHE A 294 4.23 4.20 7.45
CA PHE A 294 4.51 5.60 7.15
C PHE A 294 5.57 5.77 6.07
N LYS A 295 6.61 4.92 6.08
CA LYS A 295 7.59 4.87 5.00
C LYS A 295 6.91 4.64 3.64
N ASN A 296 5.95 3.73 3.57
CA ASN A 296 5.21 3.46 2.33
C ASN A 296 4.42 4.68 1.83
N LEU A 297 3.94 5.57 2.71
CA LEU A 297 3.34 6.85 2.27
C LEU A 297 4.37 7.79 1.63
N ILE A 298 5.59 7.85 2.16
CA ILE A 298 6.67 8.65 1.56
C ILE A 298 7.08 8.07 0.21
N ILE A 299 7.16 6.73 0.10
CA ILE A 299 7.42 6.04 -1.18
C ILE A 299 6.31 6.36 -2.20
N TYR A 300 5.03 6.30 -1.79
CA TYR A 300 3.92 6.71 -2.64
C TYR A 300 4.08 8.16 -3.14
N ALA A 301 4.50 9.07 -2.26
CA ALA A 301 4.75 10.47 -2.62
C ALA A 301 5.88 10.63 -3.63
N ARG A 302 6.96 9.85 -3.49
CA ARG A 302 8.09 9.81 -4.45
C ARG A 302 7.59 9.40 -5.84
N GLU A 303 6.82 8.31 -5.93
CA GLU A 303 6.35 7.76 -7.21
C GLU A 303 5.31 8.65 -7.92
N ASN A 304 4.52 9.40 -7.13
CA ASN A 304 3.41 10.24 -7.61
C ASN A 304 3.68 11.73 -7.42
N CYS A 305 4.95 12.14 -7.37
CA CYS A 305 5.35 13.52 -7.09
C CYS A 305 4.70 14.56 -8.01
N ASN A 306 4.42 14.21 -9.28
CA ASN A 306 3.76 15.10 -10.25
C ASN A 306 2.25 15.30 -10.03
N GLN A 307 1.61 14.44 -9.23
CA GLN A 307 0.16 14.50 -8.95
C GLN A 307 -0.15 15.16 -7.60
N LEU A 308 0.86 15.30 -6.75
CA LEU A 308 0.71 15.89 -5.43
C LEU A 308 0.95 17.42 -5.47
N PRO A 309 0.34 18.19 -4.55
CA PRO A 309 0.53 19.64 -4.54
C PRO A 309 2.00 19.98 -4.21
N PRO A 310 2.70 20.77 -5.04
CA PRO A 310 4.12 21.07 -4.82
C PRO A 310 4.40 21.71 -3.46
N GLU A 311 3.57 22.67 -3.03
CA GLU A 311 3.69 23.32 -1.72
C GLU A 311 3.52 22.36 -0.55
N PHE A 312 2.74 21.29 -0.72
CA PHE A 312 2.58 20.27 0.30
C PHE A 312 3.82 19.36 0.39
N LEU A 313 4.38 18.95 -0.75
CA LEU A 313 5.63 18.18 -0.75
C LEU A 313 6.80 19.00 -0.19
N LYS A 314 6.86 20.28 -0.55
CA LYS A 314 7.82 21.23 -0.03
C LYS A 314 7.74 21.36 1.50
N SER A 315 6.54 21.42 2.08
CA SER A 315 6.42 21.49 3.54
C SER A 315 6.92 20.22 4.24
N ILE A 316 6.70 19.04 3.65
CA ILE A 316 7.25 17.78 4.15
C ILE A 316 8.78 17.80 4.12
N LEU A 317 9.37 18.24 3.00
CA LEU A 317 10.81 18.26 2.80
C LEU A 317 11.51 19.30 3.67
N LEU A 318 10.94 20.50 3.81
CA LEU A 318 11.49 21.54 4.67
C LEU A 318 11.49 21.14 6.14
N GLU A 319 10.42 20.51 6.62
CA GLU A 319 10.38 20.00 7.98
C GLU A 319 11.45 18.91 8.20
N TYR A 320 11.62 18.00 7.24
CA TYR A 320 12.70 17.02 7.28
C TYR A 320 14.08 17.68 7.34
N ILE A 321 14.33 18.69 6.49
CA ILE A 321 15.59 19.44 6.48
C ILE A 321 15.83 20.08 7.84
N ASP A 322 14.81 20.68 8.46
CA ASP A 322 14.94 21.33 9.76
C ASP A 322 15.29 20.35 10.89
N GLU A 323 14.70 19.16 10.85
CA GLU A 323 14.90 18.07 11.81
C GLU A 323 16.18 17.26 11.60
N LEU A 324 16.83 17.37 10.43
CA LEU A 324 17.99 16.58 10.01
C LEU A 324 19.09 16.42 11.08
N PRO A 325 19.52 17.48 11.81
CA PRO A 325 20.58 17.34 12.81
C PRO A 325 20.16 16.55 14.06
N ASN A 326 18.84 16.45 14.32
CA ASN A 326 18.28 15.95 15.57
C ASN A 326 17.70 14.53 15.47
N LYS A 327 17.62 13.94 14.25
CA LYS A 327 16.97 12.64 14.02
C LYS A 327 17.93 11.59 13.46
N VAL A 328 18.34 10.66 14.32
CA VAL A 328 19.26 9.54 14.01
C VAL A 328 18.56 8.34 13.36
N ASP A 329 17.29 8.47 12.97
CA ASP A 329 16.55 7.32 12.45
C ASP A 329 16.88 7.02 10.98
N LYS A 330 17.96 6.26 10.75
CA LYS A 330 18.43 5.85 9.41
C LYS A 330 17.32 5.27 8.52
N PHE A 331 16.31 4.61 9.08
CA PHE A 331 15.23 4.00 8.29
C PHE A 331 14.20 5.00 7.76
N ASP A 332 13.94 6.10 8.47
CA ASP A 332 13.01 7.17 8.06
C ASP A 332 13.69 8.14 7.06
N ASN A 333 15.00 8.34 7.20
CA ASN A 333 15.73 9.34 6.43
C ASN A 333 15.95 8.95 4.95
N SER A 334 16.18 7.66 4.65
CA SER A 334 16.35 7.16 3.28
C SER A 334 15.19 7.53 2.35
N SER A 335 13.94 7.24 2.73
CA SER A 335 12.77 7.55 1.90
C SER A 335 12.51 9.05 1.73
N LYS A 336 12.89 9.88 2.72
CA LYS A 336 12.79 11.34 2.59
C LYS A 336 13.86 11.91 1.65
N ILE A 337 15.05 11.32 1.63
CA ILE A 337 16.10 11.62 0.65
C ILE A 337 15.66 11.22 -0.76
N GLU A 338 15.05 10.04 -0.92
CA GLU A 338 14.47 9.61 -2.18
C GLU A 338 13.35 10.56 -2.66
N LEU A 339 12.50 11.03 -1.74
CA LEU A 339 11.48 12.04 -2.05
C LEU A 339 12.10 13.38 -2.46
N LEU A 340 13.16 13.84 -1.78
CA LEU A 340 13.88 15.07 -2.12
C LEU A 340 14.44 14.99 -3.56
N SER A 341 15.09 13.87 -3.87
CA SER A 341 15.61 13.58 -5.21
C SER A 341 14.49 13.64 -6.26
N ALA A 342 13.41 12.88 -6.05
CA ALA A 342 12.25 12.85 -6.93
C ALA A 342 11.60 14.22 -7.11
N PHE A 343 11.46 15.01 -6.03
CA PHE A 343 10.87 16.34 -6.07
C PHE A 343 11.62 17.27 -7.01
N ILE A 344 12.95 17.33 -6.89
CA ILE A 344 13.82 18.17 -7.73
C ILE A 344 13.80 17.67 -9.19
N LEU A 345 13.97 16.36 -9.40
CA LEU A 345 14.06 15.75 -10.73
C LEU A 345 12.73 15.75 -11.50
N CYS A 346 11.60 15.79 -10.81
CA CYS A 346 10.26 15.85 -11.40
C CYS A 346 9.93 17.25 -11.95
N SER A 347 10.78 17.76 -12.86
CA SER A 347 10.72 19.11 -13.40
C SER A 347 10.74 19.08 -14.93
N TYR A 348 9.88 19.87 -15.56
CA TYR A 348 9.70 19.89 -17.02
C TYR A 348 10.23 21.18 -17.67
N THR A 349 10.63 22.17 -16.87
CA THR A 349 11.22 23.43 -17.34
C THR A 349 12.39 23.84 -16.45
N LYS A 350 13.29 24.68 -16.98
CA LYS A 350 14.45 25.19 -16.23
C LYS A 350 14.01 26.04 -15.05
N GLU A 351 12.95 26.84 -15.22
CA GLU A 351 12.36 27.67 -14.16
C GLU A 351 11.85 26.79 -13.00
N SER A 352 11.23 25.65 -13.31
CA SER A 352 10.78 24.70 -12.28
C SER A 352 11.94 24.05 -11.53
N ILE A 353 13.08 23.78 -12.18
CA ILE A 353 14.28 23.30 -11.47
C ILE A 353 14.81 24.41 -10.57
N SER A 354 14.95 25.62 -11.10
CA SER A 354 15.49 26.76 -10.37
C SER A 354 14.66 27.07 -9.12
N GLU A 355 13.33 27.10 -9.21
CA GLU A 355 12.44 27.31 -8.07
C GLU A 355 12.65 26.25 -6.98
N LYS A 356 12.61 24.96 -7.34
CA LYS A 356 12.78 23.86 -6.38
C LYS A 356 14.18 23.82 -5.78
N CYS A 357 15.19 24.23 -6.55
CA CYS A 357 16.54 24.34 -6.05
C CYS A 357 16.64 25.44 -4.99
N GLN A 358 16.08 26.62 -5.27
CA GLN A 358 16.04 27.73 -4.31
C GLN A 358 15.22 27.40 -3.08
N SER A 359 14.08 26.73 -3.27
CA SER A 359 13.10 26.56 -2.21
C SER A 359 13.32 25.34 -1.33
N VAL A 360 14.07 24.32 -1.80
CA VAL A 360 14.32 23.08 -1.05
C VAL A 360 15.77 22.60 -1.10
N LEU A 361 16.39 22.51 -2.29
CA LEU A 361 17.76 21.94 -2.42
C LEU A 361 18.81 22.78 -1.68
N ILE A 362 18.83 24.09 -1.90
CA ILE A 362 19.79 25.00 -1.25
C ILE A 362 19.63 24.97 0.28
N PRO A 363 18.41 25.08 0.85
CA PRO A 363 18.20 24.85 2.28
C PRO A 363 18.76 23.52 2.81
N PHE A 364 18.55 22.43 2.08
CA PHE A 364 19.11 21.12 2.42
C PHE A 364 20.65 21.15 2.45
N LEU A 365 21.29 21.67 1.39
CA LEU A 365 22.74 21.79 1.28
C LEU A 365 23.33 22.65 2.40
N GLN A 366 22.75 23.82 2.66
CA GLN A 366 23.18 24.72 3.73
C GLN A 366 23.10 24.04 5.10
N LYS A 367 22.02 23.29 5.36
CA LYS A 367 21.88 22.52 6.60
C LYS A 367 22.95 21.42 6.70
N CYS A 368 23.18 20.69 5.61
CA CYS A 368 24.21 19.66 5.56
C CYS A 368 25.60 20.22 5.85
N PHE A 369 25.96 21.34 5.23
CA PHE A 369 27.27 21.95 5.36
C PHE A 369 27.49 22.61 6.71
N LYS A 370 26.45 23.23 7.27
CA LYS A 370 26.48 23.79 8.63
C LYS A 370 26.79 22.73 9.69
N HIS A 371 26.20 21.54 9.54
CA HIS A 371 26.32 20.44 10.51
C HIS A 371 27.26 19.33 10.02
N TRP A 372 28.15 19.64 9.07
CA TRP A 372 28.98 18.65 8.38
C TRP A 372 29.94 17.91 9.32
N ASN A 373 30.44 18.58 10.35
CA ASN A 373 31.41 18.03 11.31
C ASN A 373 30.76 17.60 12.62
N ASP A 374 29.44 17.66 12.72
CA ASP A 374 28.73 17.32 13.95
C ASP A 374 28.79 15.80 14.16
N ILE A 375 29.25 15.41 15.34
CA ILE A 375 29.35 14.01 15.75
C ILE A 375 28.05 13.62 16.42
N ASN A 376 27.50 12.50 16.00
CA ASN A 376 26.34 11.90 16.66
C ASN A 376 26.75 11.28 18.00
N THR A 377 26.33 11.90 19.10
CA THR A 377 26.66 11.49 20.47
C THR A 377 25.89 10.25 20.95
N ASP A 378 24.85 9.82 20.22
CA ASP A 378 24.00 8.67 20.60
C ASP A 378 24.59 7.31 20.18
N VAL A 379 25.75 7.29 19.51
CA VAL A 379 26.46 6.05 19.18
C VAL A 379 27.30 5.64 20.40
N GLU A 380 26.72 4.80 21.28
CA GLU A 380 27.28 4.42 22.58
C GLU A 380 28.65 3.71 22.57
N ASN A 381 29.22 3.34 21.42
CA ASN A 381 30.53 2.67 21.34
C ASN A 381 31.62 3.61 20.80
N LYS A 382 32.34 4.25 21.74
CA LYS A 382 33.37 5.28 21.51
C LYS A 382 34.74 4.79 21.00
N GLU A 383 34.90 3.51 20.66
CA GLU A 383 36.24 2.97 20.33
C GLU A 383 36.58 2.92 18.82
N ILE A 384 35.61 3.19 17.94
CA ILE A 384 35.86 3.26 16.48
C ILE A 384 35.25 4.54 15.92
N ILE A 385 36.09 5.49 15.52
CA ILE A 385 35.69 6.64 14.71
C ILE A 385 35.44 6.13 13.29
N ASP A 386 34.20 5.77 12.99
CA ASP A 386 33.74 5.40 11.65
C ASP A 386 32.96 6.58 11.03
N GLU A 387 32.94 6.67 9.69
CA GLU A 387 32.18 7.69 8.93
C GLU A 387 30.70 7.73 9.34
N SER A 388 30.21 6.62 9.88
CA SER A 388 28.89 6.48 10.47
C SER A 388 28.58 7.39 11.68
N MET A 389 29.60 7.99 12.30
CA MET A 389 29.45 9.00 13.36
C MET A 389 29.02 10.38 12.81
N TYR A 390 29.28 10.66 11.53
CA TYR A 390 28.91 11.93 10.88
C TYR A 390 27.61 11.78 10.10
N PHE A 391 26.51 11.66 10.84
CA PHE A 391 25.19 11.34 10.29
C PHE A 391 24.75 12.25 9.13
N VAL A 392 25.03 13.55 9.22
CA VAL A 392 24.67 14.53 8.18
C VAL A 392 25.49 14.33 6.89
N ARG A 393 26.76 13.92 6.99
CA ARG A 393 27.58 13.59 5.81
C ARG A 393 27.02 12.38 5.09
N LEU A 394 26.62 11.35 5.84
CA LEU A 394 25.97 10.18 5.27
C LEU A 394 24.71 10.56 4.49
N CYS A 395 23.86 11.43 5.04
CA CYS A 395 22.65 11.90 4.35
C CYS A 395 22.97 12.64 3.05
N PHE A 396 24.01 13.49 3.04
CA PHE A 396 24.46 14.16 1.82
C PHE A 396 24.96 13.16 0.78
N HIS A 397 25.77 12.17 1.18
CA HIS A 397 26.27 11.13 0.27
C HIS A 397 25.16 10.22 -0.26
N GLU A 398 24.21 9.86 0.59
CA GLU A 398 23.01 9.10 0.21
C GLU A 398 22.15 9.89 -0.77
N PHE A 399 21.96 11.19 -0.53
CA PHE A 399 21.30 12.09 -1.48
C PHE A 399 22.03 12.10 -2.82
N MET A 400 23.34 12.31 -2.85
CA MET A 400 24.09 12.35 -4.11
C MET A 400 23.99 11.04 -4.90
N ASN A 401 24.09 9.90 -4.21
CA ASN A 401 23.96 8.58 -4.84
C ASN A 401 22.54 8.36 -5.38
N THR A 402 21.51 8.75 -4.62
CA THR A 402 20.11 8.61 -5.01
C THR A 402 19.76 9.54 -6.16
N PHE A 403 20.16 10.81 -6.07
CA PHE A 403 19.94 11.84 -7.09
C PHE A 403 20.58 11.46 -8.44
N SER A 404 21.80 10.91 -8.41
CA SER A 404 22.50 10.46 -9.63
C SER A 404 21.80 9.25 -10.27
N LYS A 405 21.38 8.26 -9.46
CA LYS A 405 20.62 7.09 -9.95
C LYS A 405 19.25 7.47 -10.50
N ASP A 406 18.50 8.27 -9.76
CA ASP A 406 17.15 8.71 -10.14
C ASP A 406 17.18 9.57 -11.41
N THR A 407 18.28 10.28 -11.69
CA THR A 407 18.40 11.12 -12.90
C THR A 407 18.12 10.31 -14.17
N ARG A 408 18.69 9.10 -14.30
CA ARG A 408 18.40 8.21 -15.44
C ARG A 408 16.91 7.84 -15.48
N GLN A 409 16.35 7.45 -14.34
CA GLN A 409 14.95 7.02 -14.23
C GLN A 409 13.99 8.15 -14.64
N PHE A 410 14.14 9.35 -14.10
CA PHE A 410 13.25 10.47 -14.39
C PHE A 410 13.37 10.98 -15.83
N ILE A 411 14.58 11.06 -16.37
CA ILE A 411 14.76 11.49 -17.77
C ILE A 411 14.17 10.46 -18.74
N SER A 412 14.38 9.16 -18.49
CA SER A 412 13.92 8.09 -19.41
C SER A 412 12.44 7.73 -19.26
N GLU A 413 11.94 7.54 -18.04
CA GLU A 413 10.58 7.07 -17.77
C GLU A 413 9.55 8.21 -17.66
N LYS A 414 9.97 9.38 -17.15
CA LYS A 414 9.08 10.53 -16.90
C LYS A 414 9.28 11.67 -17.90
N ASN A 415 10.22 11.54 -18.84
CA ASN A 415 10.54 12.53 -19.87
C ASN A 415 10.78 13.94 -19.30
N THR A 416 11.53 14.03 -18.20
CA THR A 416 11.91 15.30 -17.58
C THR A 416 13.12 15.92 -18.30
N ILE A 417 13.39 17.20 -17.99
CA ILE A 417 14.59 17.88 -18.52
C ILE A 417 15.86 17.39 -17.80
N VAL A 418 17.02 17.55 -18.45
CA VAL A 418 18.31 17.20 -17.85
C VAL A 418 18.61 18.18 -16.69
N PRO A 419 18.89 17.70 -15.46
CA PRO A 419 18.98 18.56 -14.27
C PRO A 419 20.36 19.22 -14.10
N THR A 420 20.97 19.70 -15.19
CA THR A 420 22.32 20.26 -15.20
C THR A 420 22.48 21.42 -14.20
N GLU A 421 21.49 22.31 -14.12
CA GLU A 421 21.47 23.44 -13.18
C GLU A 421 21.50 22.98 -11.71
N ALA A 422 20.77 21.92 -11.36
CA ALA A 422 20.75 21.40 -9.99
C ALA A 422 22.13 20.84 -9.58
N PHE A 423 22.78 20.08 -10.47
CA PHE A 423 24.14 19.57 -10.24
C PHE A 423 25.18 20.69 -10.18
N GLU A 424 25.01 21.76 -10.98
CA GLU A 424 25.85 22.94 -10.91
C GLU A 424 25.74 23.63 -9.54
N ILE A 425 24.52 23.83 -9.04
CA ILE A 425 24.25 24.42 -7.73
C ILE A 425 24.92 23.59 -6.63
N ILE A 426 24.73 22.27 -6.62
CA ILE A 426 25.33 21.40 -5.60
C ILE A 426 26.86 21.52 -5.63
N LYS A 427 27.46 21.46 -6.82
CA LYS A 427 28.91 21.60 -7.01
C LYS A 427 29.41 22.94 -6.47
N ASN A 428 28.75 24.04 -6.84
CA ASN A 428 29.16 25.39 -6.47
C ASN A 428 28.99 25.63 -4.96
N GLU A 429 27.88 25.19 -4.36
CA GLU A 429 27.66 25.30 -2.91
C GLU A 429 28.66 24.44 -2.12
N PHE A 430 28.96 23.22 -2.58
CA PHE A 430 29.97 22.38 -1.94
C PHE A 430 31.38 23.01 -2.03
N GLN A 431 31.73 23.58 -3.19
CA GLN A 431 33.01 24.27 -3.38
C GLN A 431 33.16 25.49 -2.45
N LYS A 432 32.09 26.26 -2.23
CA LYS A 432 32.08 27.36 -1.27
C LYS A 432 32.26 26.89 0.17
N PHE A 433 31.78 25.70 0.51
CA PHE A 433 31.85 25.16 1.87
C PHE A 433 33.26 24.70 2.27
N ILE A 434 33.99 24.05 1.37
CA ILE A 434 35.22 23.30 1.72
C ILE A 434 36.53 24.09 1.66
N ASP A 435 36.53 25.38 1.30
CA ASP A 435 37.72 26.25 1.17
C ASP A 435 39.04 25.52 0.84
N THR A 436 39.33 25.30 -0.45
CA THR A 436 40.59 24.76 -1.04
C THR A 436 41.30 23.59 -0.34
N THR A 437 40.70 22.88 0.62
CA THR A 437 41.36 21.79 1.34
C THR A 437 41.20 20.45 0.62
N CYS A 438 42.31 19.70 0.50
CA CYS A 438 42.36 18.41 -0.20
C CYS A 438 41.60 17.26 0.48
N TYR A 439 41.07 17.45 1.70
CA TYR A 439 40.41 16.40 2.48
C TYR A 439 39.12 15.87 1.84
N TYR A 440 38.48 16.63 0.95
CA TYR A 440 37.20 16.26 0.32
C TYR A 440 37.32 15.91 -1.17
N TYR A 441 38.50 15.42 -1.59
CA TYR A 441 38.80 15.11 -2.99
C TYR A 441 37.76 14.20 -3.67
N LEU A 442 37.34 13.12 -3.00
CA LEU A 442 36.41 12.14 -3.58
C LEU A 442 35.05 12.78 -3.89
N THR A 443 34.49 13.52 -2.93
CA THR A 443 33.21 14.22 -3.07
C THR A 443 33.25 15.29 -4.15
N LEU A 444 34.31 16.10 -4.15
CA LEU A 444 34.51 17.12 -5.19
C LEU A 444 34.59 16.52 -6.58
N THR A 445 35.41 15.48 -6.73
CA THR A 445 35.58 14.79 -8.01
C THR A 445 34.26 14.17 -8.44
N MET A 446 33.50 13.57 -7.52
CA MET A 446 32.18 13.00 -7.82
C MET A 446 31.21 14.05 -8.34
N LEU A 447 31.13 15.22 -7.70
CA LEU A 447 30.28 16.33 -8.15
C LEU A 447 30.71 16.86 -9.53
N GLN A 448 32.02 17.01 -9.74
CA GLN A 448 32.57 17.45 -11.00
C GLN A 448 32.27 16.46 -12.13
N LEU A 449 32.49 15.16 -11.92
CA LEU A 449 32.24 14.15 -12.94
C LEU A 449 30.75 13.98 -13.25
N ASN A 450 29.87 14.04 -12.25
CA ASN A 450 28.41 14.06 -12.47
C ASN A 450 27.98 15.25 -13.34
N TYR A 451 28.45 16.45 -13.00
CA TYR A 451 28.15 17.66 -13.75
C TYR A 451 28.66 17.57 -15.19
N THR A 452 29.91 17.13 -15.39
CA THR A 452 30.50 16.93 -16.71
C THR A 452 29.73 15.92 -17.54
N PHE A 453 29.32 14.80 -16.94
CA PHE A 453 28.48 13.80 -17.60
C PHE A 453 27.19 14.43 -18.13
N LEU A 454 26.47 15.17 -17.29
CA LEU A 454 25.16 15.72 -17.63
C LEU A 454 25.23 16.84 -18.68
N ILE A 455 26.25 17.70 -18.65
CA ILE A 455 26.47 18.69 -19.72
C ILE A 455 26.67 18.00 -21.07
N ILE A 456 27.52 16.99 -21.12
CA ILE A 456 27.84 16.30 -22.37
C ILE A 456 26.59 15.55 -22.85
N PHE A 457 25.88 14.89 -21.94
CA PHE A 457 24.60 14.26 -22.24
C PHE A 457 23.57 15.25 -22.81
N GLU A 458 23.35 16.39 -22.16
CA GLU A 458 22.42 17.44 -22.62
C GLU A 458 22.80 17.97 -24.00
N SER A 459 24.10 18.18 -24.26
CA SER A 459 24.59 18.64 -25.57
C SER A 459 24.44 17.61 -26.70
N CYS A 460 24.42 16.32 -26.35
CA CYS A 460 24.29 15.21 -27.30
C CYS A 460 22.85 14.75 -27.51
N LYS A 461 21.93 15.12 -26.61
CA LYS A 461 20.51 14.72 -26.64
C LYS A 461 19.83 15.36 -27.85
N LYS A 462 19.16 14.54 -28.67
CA LYS A 462 18.26 15.01 -29.74
C LYS A 462 16.82 14.63 -29.43
N ASP A 463 15.88 15.34 -30.04
CA ASP A 463 14.46 15.05 -29.90
C ASP A 463 14.14 13.62 -30.35
N GLY A 464 13.48 12.86 -29.48
CA GLY A 464 13.08 11.47 -29.74
C GLY A 464 14.18 10.42 -29.51
N ASP A 465 15.40 10.81 -29.13
CA ASP A 465 16.40 9.84 -28.68
C ASP A 465 16.03 9.24 -27.33
N ASP A 466 16.24 7.94 -27.19
CA ASP A 466 16.27 7.27 -25.90
C ASP A 466 17.60 7.55 -25.15
N TRP A 467 17.61 7.20 -23.86
CA TRP A 467 18.78 7.38 -22.99
C TRP A 467 20.04 6.74 -23.59
N ASP A 468 19.91 5.49 -24.02
CA ASP A 468 21.04 4.66 -24.45
C ASP A 468 21.68 5.19 -25.75
N LYS A 469 20.87 5.62 -26.73
CA LYS A 469 21.38 6.26 -27.97
C LYS A 469 22.11 7.56 -27.69
N THR A 470 21.60 8.37 -26.77
CA THR A 470 22.26 9.60 -26.35
C THR A 470 23.59 9.27 -25.68
N CYS A 471 23.61 8.27 -24.79
CA CYS A 471 24.83 7.81 -24.13
C CYS A 471 25.90 7.32 -25.11
N PHE A 472 25.56 6.48 -26.10
CA PHE A 472 26.53 6.01 -27.09
C PHE A 472 27.16 7.16 -27.88
N ARG A 473 26.36 8.17 -28.25
CA ARG A 473 26.84 9.35 -28.99
C ARG A 473 27.81 10.19 -28.18
N MET A 474 27.61 10.26 -26.87
CA MET A 474 28.39 11.13 -25.99
C MET A 474 29.74 10.51 -25.58
N LEU A 475 29.93 9.19 -25.70
CA LEU A 475 31.11 8.48 -25.18
C LEU A 475 32.46 9.08 -25.63
N PRO A 476 32.67 9.47 -26.91
CA PRO A 476 33.95 10.06 -27.32
C PRO A 476 34.22 11.41 -26.64
N GLY A 477 33.21 12.28 -26.57
CA GLY A 477 33.32 13.58 -25.91
C GLY A 477 33.50 13.45 -24.40
N MET A 478 32.80 12.49 -23.79
CA MET A 478 32.96 12.16 -22.37
C MET A 478 34.37 11.65 -22.07
N ALA A 479 34.91 10.74 -22.88
CA ALA A 479 36.26 10.21 -22.69
C ALA A 479 37.32 11.32 -22.75
N GLN A 480 37.17 12.26 -23.69
CA GLN A 480 38.06 13.42 -23.78
C GLN A 480 37.98 14.30 -22.52
N ALA A 481 36.77 14.67 -22.08
CA ALA A 481 36.58 15.50 -20.90
C ALA A 481 37.09 14.84 -19.61
N ILE A 482 36.88 13.53 -19.44
CA ILE A 482 37.39 12.76 -18.31
C ILE A 482 38.93 12.68 -18.35
N SER A 483 39.52 12.50 -19.52
CA SER A 483 40.98 12.55 -19.72
C SER A 483 41.54 13.90 -19.27
N ASP A 484 40.91 15.00 -19.67
CA ASP A 484 41.39 16.35 -19.36
C ASP A 484 41.26 16.65 -17.87
N HIS A 485 40.15 16.26 -17.22
CA HIS A 485 40.03 16.34 -15.76
C HIS A 485 41.10 15.53 -15.03
N LEU A 486 41.41 14.31 -15.48
CA LEU A 486 42.45 13.50 -14.86
C LEU A 486 43.83 14.16 -15.01
N LYS A 487 44.17 14.69 -16.19
CA LYS A 487 45.42 15.45 -16.41
C LYS A 487 45.52 16.63 -15.47
N ASP A 488 44.45 17.42 -15.37
CA ASP A 488 44.37 18.57 -14.47
C ASP A 488 44.55 18.14 -13.00
N HIS A 489 43.94 17.04 -12.58
CA HIS A 489 44.05 16.53 -11.22
C HIS A 489 45.47 16.01 -10.93
N CYS A 490 46.10 15.29 -11.87
CA CYS A 490 47.49 14.85 -11.73
C CYS A 490 48.46 16.03 -11.61
N ASN A 491 48.21 17.11 -12.36
CA ASN A 491 49.01 18.33 -12.32
C ASN A 491 48.79 19.14 -11.04
N LYS A 492 47.54 19.22 -10.56
CA LYS A 492 47.15 20.04 -9.40
C LYS A 492 47.49 19.38 -8.06
N TYR A 493 47.32 18.06 -7.96
CA TYR A 493 47.47 17.33 -6.70
C TYR A 493 48.76 16.51 -6.69
N PHE A 494 48.75 15.34 -7.33
CA PHE A 494 49.91 14.45 -7.50
C PHE A 494 49.60 13.36 -8.52
N THR A 495 50.62 12.76 -9.15
CA THR A 495 50.44 11.78 -10.23
C THR A 495 49.55 10.60 -9.84
N HIS A 496 49.74 10.03 -8.64
CA HIS A 496 49.00 8.85 -8.15
C HIS A 496 47.53 9.12 -7.77
N VAL A 497 47.05 10.36 -7.91
CA VAL A 497 45.65 10.71 -7.61
C VAL A 497 44.66 9.93 -8.49
N TYR A 498 45.14 9.39 -9.62
CA TYR A 498 44.37 8.52 -10.51
C TYR A 498 43.72 7.33 -9.79
N VAL A 499 44.30 6.85 -8.67
CA VAL A 499 43.71 5.76 -7.86
C VAL A 499 42.40 6.19 -7.20
N LEU A 500 42.34 7.43 -6.69
CA LEU A 500 41.12 7.98 -6.09
C LEU A 500 40.12 8.37 -7.19
N PHE A 501 40.63 8.96 -8.28
CA PHE A 501 39.83 9.33 -9.45
C PHE A 501 39.12 8.13 -10.07
N GLU A 502 39.82 7.00 -10.22
CA GLU A 502 39.28 5.75 -10.76
C GLU A 502 38.06 5.24 -9.97
N ARG A 503 38.15 5.24 -8.63
CA ARG A 503 37.02 4.82 -7.77
C ARG A 503 35.78 5.67 -7.99
N VAL A 504 35.98 6.99 -8.10
CA VAL A 504 34.89 7.93 -8.37
C VAL A 504 34.34 7.70 -9.77
N LEU A 505 35.21 7.60 -10.79
CA LEU A 505 34.81 7.34 -12.16
C LEU A 505 34.01 6.05 -12.30
N HIS A 506 34.45 4.95 -11.68
CA HIS A 506 33.70 3.68 -11.64
C HIS A 506 32.27 3.87 -11.11
N THR A 507 32.13 4.65 -10.03
CA THR A 507 30.82 4.93 -9.41
C THR A 507 29.91 5.69 -10.37
N ILE A 508 30.43 6.71 -11.05
CA ILE A 508 29.68 7.50 -12.05
C ILE A 508 29.28 6.63 -13.25
N LEU A 509 30.22 5.86 -13.79
CA LEU A 509 29.97 4.98 -14.93
C LEU A 509 28.85 3.97 -14.64
N THR A 510 28.91 3.32 -13.48
CA THR A 510 27.90 2.31 -13.09
C THR A 510 26.53 2.89 -12.76
N GLN A 511 26.44 4.18 -12.42
CA GLN A 511 25.16 4.86 -12.21
C GLN A 511 24.43 5.18 -13.52
N TYR A 512 25.17 5.53 -14.57
CA TYR A 512 24.57 6.07 -15.80
C TYR A 512 24.63 5.15 -17.01
N LEU A 513 25.65 4.28 -17.10
CA LEU A 513 25.94 3.50 -18.30
C LEU A 513 25.68 2.00 -18.07
N THR A 514 25.32 1.31 -19.15
CA THR A 514 25.32 -0.14 -19.18
C THR A 514 26.76 -0.66 -19.30
N LYS A 515 26.98 -1.92 -18.96
CA LYS A 515 28.30 -2.55 -19.03
C LYS A 515 28.95 -2.41 -20.42
N SER A 516 28.20 -2.67 -21.49
CA SER A 516 28.72 -2.55 -22.87
C SER A 516 29.14 -1.13 -23.21
N MET A 517 28.37 -0.12 -22.78
CA MET A 517 28.74 1.30 -22.93
C MET A 517 30.00 1.66 -22.14
N ILE A 518 30.19 1.08 -20.95
CA ILE A 518 31.41 1.29 -20.16
C ILE A 518 32.62 0.76 -20.93
N LEU A 519 32.53 -0.44 -21.51
CA LEU A 519 33.64 -1.02 -22.27
C LEU A 519 33.99 -0.16 -23.51
N GLU A 520 32.99 0.33 -24.26
CA GLU A 520 33.23 1.23 -25.39
C GLU A 520 33.80 2.58 -24.95
N PHE A 521 33.35 3.13 -23.82
CA PHE A 521 33.94 4.32 -23.21
C PHE A 521 35.43 4.12 -22.87
N LEU A 522 35.80 2.97 -22.31
CA LEU A 522 37.19 2.67 -21.97
C LEU A 522 38.08 2.61 -23.21
N LYS A 523 37.55 2.16 -24.35
CA LYS A 523 38.26 2.19 -25.63
C LYS A 523 38.60 3.61 -26.06
N HIS A 524 37.65 4.54 -25.93
CA HIS A 524 37.88 5.94 -26.21
C HIS A 524 38.89 6.60 -25.25
N LEU A 525 38.96 6.18 -23.99
CA LEU A 525 39.95 6.70 -23.03
C LEU A 525 41.40 6.33 -23.40
N LEU A 526 41.62 5.21 -24.10
CA LEU A 526 42.96 4.76 -24.50
C LEU A 526 43.55 5.52 -25.71
N ASN A 527 42.83 6.49 -26.28
CA ASN A 527 43.29 7.26 -27.44
C ASN A 527 44.53 8.14 -27.18
N CYS A 528 44.97 8.32 -25.93
CA CYS A 528 46.13 9.15 -25.57
C CYS A 528 47.34 8.31 -25.13
N GLU A 529 48.11 7.78 -26.08
CA GLU A 529 49.28 6.90 -25.84
C GLU A 529 50.32 7.46 -24.85
N LYS A 530 50.43 8.79 -24.71
CA LYS A 530 51.49 9.40 -23.89
C LYS A 530 51.12 9.57 -22.41
N PHE A 531 49.85 9.40 -22.03
CA PHE A 531 49.40 9.69 -20.66
C PHE A 531 49.16 8.40 -19.87
N ILE A 532 50.22 7.92 -19.22
CA ILE A 532 50.25 6.66 -18.44
C ILE A 532 49.10 6.54 -17.42
N PRO A 533 48.73 7.57 -16.63
CA PRO A 533 47.65 7.45 -15.65
C PRO A 533 46.32 6.95 -16.23
N LEU A 534 45.98 7.29 -17.48
CA LEU A 534 44.77 6.79 -18.13
C LEU A 534 44.80 5.27 -18.31
N TYR A 535 45.94 4.72 -18.76
CA TYR A 535 46.11 3.29 -18.91
C TYR A 535 45.94 2.57 -17.56
N LEU A 536 46.47 3.14 -16.48
CA LEU A 536 46.34 2.58 -15.13
C LEU A 536 44.90 2.61 -14.60
N VAL A 537 44.15 3.69 -14.91
CA VAL A 537 42.70 3.77 -14.61
C VAL A 537 41.94 2.70 -15.39
N VAL A 538 42.18 2.59 -16.70
CA VAL A 538 41.49 1.62 -17.56
C VAL A 538 41.78 0.17 -17.13
N ILE A 539 43.02 -0.17 -16.78
CA ILE A 539 43.38 -1.51 -16.26
C ILE A 539 42.50 -1.88 -15.06
N LYS A 540 42.32 -0.97 -14.10
CA LYS A 540 41.48 -1.22 -12.93
C LYS A 540 40.00 -1.31 -13.28
N LEU A 541 39.51 -0.44 -14.15
CA LEU A 541 38.11 -0.43 -14.55
C LEU A 541 37.70 -1.71 -15.29
N ILE A 542 38.57 -2.25 -16.16
CA ILE A 542 38.32 -3.53 -16.84
C ILE A 542 38.16 -4.67 -15.83
N CYS A 543 38.90 -4.64 -14.71
CA CYS A 543 38.79 -5.69 -13.69
C CYS A 543 37.39 -5.82 -13.11
N TYR A 544 36.68 -4.70 -12.87
CA TYR A 544 35.31 -4.75 -12.34
C TYR A 544 34.27 -5.25 -13.35
N HIS A 545 34.61 -5.29 -14.64
CA HIS A 545 33.66 -5.55 -15.73
C HIS A 545 34.02 -6.80 -16.55
N SER A 546 34.79 -7.73 -15.97
CA SER A 546 35.37 -8.87 -16.70
C SER A 546 34.45 -10.10 -16.90
N ASP A 547 33.25 -10.15 -16.30
CA ASP A 547 32.36 -11.35 -16.39
C ASP A 547 31.46 -11.45 -17.65
N GLU A 548 31.00 -12.64 -17.99
CA GLU A 548 30.79 -13.09 -19.38
C GLU A 548 29.48 -12.70 -20.11
N SER A 549 29.65 -12.04 -21.27
CA SER A 549 28.82 -12.22 -22.48
C SER A 549 29.77 -12.39 -23.69
N ASP A 550 29.38 -13.11 -24.74
CA ASP A 550 30.30 -13.40 -25.87
C ASP A 550 30.69 -12.16 -26.69
N GLU A 551 29.83 -11.14 -26.75
CA GLU A 551 30.12 -9.86 -27.42
C GLU A 551 31.11 -9.01 -26.61
N ASP A 552 30.96 -8.96 -25.28
CA ASP A 552 31.87 -8.21 -24.39
C ASP A 552 33.29 -8.81 -24.38
N LYS A 553 33.42 -10.13 -24.60
CA LYS A 553 34.73 -10.82 -24.65
C LYS A 553 35.65 -10.27 -25.73
N GLN A 554 35.12 -9.91 -26.90
CA GLN A 554 35.94 -9.38 -27.98
C GLN A 554 36.43 -7.97 -27.67
N ILE A 555 35.56 -7.09 -27.15
CA ILE A 555 35.93 -5.72 -26.76
C ILE A 555 36.99 -5.75 -25.64
N ILE A 556 36.79 -6.61 -24.64
CA ILE A 556 37.78 -6.80 -23.56
C ILE A 556 39.12 -7.29 -24.12
N LYS A 557 39.10 -8.24 -25.05
CA LYS A 557 40.32 -8.75 -25.70
C LYS A 557 41.06 -7.64 -26.46
N ASP A 558 40.33 -6.77 -27.17
CA ASP A 558 40.91 -5.65 -27.92
C ASP A 558 41.51 -4.58 -26.99
N LEU A 559 40.82 -4.27 -25.88
CA LEU A 559 41.32 -3.38 -24.82
C LEU A 559 42.60 -3.93 -24.18
N LEU A 560 42.58 -5.20 -23.77
CA LEU A 560 43.74 -5.88 -23.19
C LEU A 560 44.89 -5.98 -24.19
N GLY A 561 44.59 -6.19 -25.47
CA GLY A 561 45.56 -6.15 -26.56
C GLY A 561 46.29 -4.81 -26.59
N THR A 562 45.52 -3.73 -26.67
CA THR A 562 46.02 -2.34 -26.68
C THR A 562 46.92 -2.04 -25.47
N ILE A 563 46.49 -2.44 -24.27
CA ILE A 563 47.25 -2.22 -23.03
C ILE A 563 48.54 -3.06 -23.02
N SER A 564 48.47 -4.32 -23.44
CA SER A 564 49.62 -5.23 -23.44
C SER A 564 50.72 -4.81 -24.42
N SER A 565 50.35 -4.15 -25.53
CA SER A 565 51.28 -3.62 -26.53
C SER A 565 51.89 -2.26 -26.15
N HIS A 566 51.48 -1.67 -25.03
CA HIS A 566 51.96 -0.35 -24.63
C HIS A 566 53.46 -0.36 -24.28
N SER A 567 54.19 0.68 -24.69
CA SER A 567 55.66 0.75 -24.58
C SER A 567 56.17 1.05 -23.16
N SER A 568 55.33 1.60 -22.28
CA SER A 568 55.71 1.91 -20.90
C SER A 568 55.84 0.66 -20.03
N PRO A 569 57.00 0.43 -19.36
CA PRO A 569 57.18 -0.66 -18.41
C PRO A 569 56.18 -0.62 -17.25
N GLU A 570 55.79 0.58 -16.79
CA GLU A 570 54.83 0.75 -15.69
C GLU A 570 53.47 0.16 -16.05
N VAL A 571 52.97 0.48 -17.26
CA VAL A 571 51.70 -0.05 -17.76
C VAL A 571 51.76 -1.57 -17.89
N GLN A 572 52.86 -2.12 -18.40
CA GLN A 572 53.06 -3.56 -18.54
C GLN A 572 53.06 -4.28 -17.17
N ILE A 573 53.78 -3.75 -16.18
CA ILE A 573 53.83 -4.32 -14.82
C ILE A 573 52.42 -4.38 -14.22
N HIS A 574 51.67 -3.27 -14.28
CA HIS A 574 50.32 -3.21 -13.74
C HIS A 574 49.35 -4.13 -14.49
N TYR A 575 49.46 -4.22 -15.81
CA TYR A 575 48.69 -5.15 -16.64
C TYR A 575 48.89 -6.60 -16.20
N TYR A 576 50.15 -7.07 -16.11
CA TYR A 576 50.44 -8.45 -15.72
C TYR A 576 50.07 -8.72 -14.26
N HIS A 577 50.24 -7.75 -13.36
CA HIS A 577 49.82 -7.86 -11.98
C HIS A 577 48.31 -8.04 -11.83
N CYS A 578 47.51 -7.20 -12.50
CA CYS A 578 46.05 -7.30 -12.49
C CYS A 578 45.56 -8.60 -13.14
N ARG A 579 46.17 -9.03 -14.25
CA ARG A 579 45.84 -10.31 -14.90
C ARG A 579 46.11 -11.51 -14.00
N ASN A 580 47.22 -11.49 -13.25
CA ASN A 580 47.54 -12.54 -12.27
C ASN A 580 46.55 -12.57 -11.10
N ILE A 581 46.06 -11.40 -10.64
CA ILE A 581 45.02 -11.31 -9.60
C ILE A 581 43.70 -11.89 -10.11
N GLN A 582 43.27 -11.54 -11.33
CA GLN A 582 42.05 -12.10 -11.93
C GLN A 582 42.14 -13.61 -12.13
N LEU A 583 43.28 -14.12 -12.60
CA LEU A 583 43.51 -15.57 -12.70
C LEU A 583 43.43 -16.25 -11.33
N LYS A 584 43.94 -15.60 -10.28
CA LYS A 584 43.88 -16.13 -8.91
C LYS A 584 42.46 -16.14 -8.35
N SER A 585 41.67 -15.08 -8.55
CA SER A 585 40.27 -15.01 -8.09
C SER A 585 39.36 -16.01 -8.82
N ILE A 586 39.57 -16.22 -10.13
CA ILE A 586 38.88 -17.26 -10.91
C ILE A 586 39.26 -18.65 -10.38
N THR A 587 40.54 -18.88 -10.09
CA THR A 587 41.02 -20.15 -9.53
C THR A 587 40.43 -20.41 -8.14
N GLU A 588 40.36 -19.39 -7.28
CA GLU A 588 39.75 -19.46 -5.95
C GLU A 588 38.23 -19.70 -6.02
N SER A 589 37.52 -19.03 -6.95
CA SER A 589 36.09 -19.27 -7.21
C SER A 589 35.84 -20.69 -7.70
N MET A 590 36.63 -21.20 -8.66
CA MET A 590 36.53 -22.58 -9.13
C MET A 590 36.85 -23.60 -8.03
N ILE A 591 37.78 -23.29 -7.12
CA ILE A 591 38.07 -24.12 -5.95
C ILE A 591 36.88 -24.11 -4.98
N CYS A 592 36.30 -22.94 -4.69
CA CYS A 592 35.12 -22.81 -3.84
C CYS A 592 33.92 -23.58 -4.42
N ASP A 593 33.66 -23.47 -5.73
CA ASP A 593 32.57 -24.21 -6.39
C ASP A 593 32.81 -25.72 -6.40
N ARG A 594 34.06 -26.17 -6.58
CA ARG A 594 34.42 -27.58 -6.44
C ARG A 594 34.30 -28.08 -5.00
N ILE A 595 34.64 -27.26 -4.01
CA ILE A 595 34.43 -27.57 -2.59
C ILE A 595 32.94 -27.69 -2.30
N LYS A 596 32.13 -26.76 -2.81
CA LYS A 596 30.66 -26.75 -2.65
C LYS A 596 30.02 -27.99 -3.29
N GLN A 597 30.38 -28.31 -4.53
CA GLN A 597 29.93 -29.53 -5.21
C GLN A 597 30.36 -30.82 -4.48
N LYS A 598 31.53 -30.81 -3.85
CA LYS A 598 32.02 -31.95 -3.06
C LYS A 598 31.31 -32.04 -1.71
N TYR A 599 30.96 -30.92 -1.10
CA TYR A 599 30.16 -30.84 0.11
C TYR A 599 28.72 -31.32 -0.15
N ASP A 600 28.09 -30.84 -1.22
CA ASP A 600 26.72 -31.24 -1.62
C ASP A 600 26.65 -32.72 -2.00
N LYS A 601 27.71 -33.27 -2.61
CA LYS A 601 27.83 -34.73 -2.86
C LYS A 601 28.03 -35.55 -1.57
N ASN A 602 28.69 -34.98 -0.56
CA ASN A 602 28.93 -35.67 0.71
C ASN A 602 27.74 -35.57 1.69
N VAL A 603 26.86 -34.57 1.53
CA VAL A 603 25.61 -34.44 2.30
C VAL A 603 24.49 -35.35 1.76
N GLN A 604 24.62 -35.88 0.54
CA GLN A 604 23.68 -36.84 -0.05
C GLN A 604 23.89 -38.31 0.35
N VAL A 605 24.75 -38.62 1.33
CA VAL A 605 24.89 -39.99 1.86
C VAL A 605 24.50 -40.03 3.33
N ASN A 606 23.39 -40.74 3.57
CA ASN A 606 22.70 -41.07 4.83
C ASN A 606 21.82 -39.99 5.48
N PHE A 607 20.62 -39.84 4.92
CA PHE A 607 19.38 -40.07 5.69
C PHE A 607 18.44 -40.98 4.90
#